data_AF-A0A519NKQ2-F1
#
_entry.id   AF-A0A519NKQ2-F1
#
_cell.length_a   1.000
_cell.length_b   1.000
_cell.length_c   1.000
_cell.angle_alpha   90.00
_cell.angle_beta   90.00
_cell.angle_gamma   90.00
#
_symmetry.space_group_name_H-M   'P 1'
#
loop_
_entity.id
_entity.type
_entity.pdbx_description
1 polymer ?
#
loop_
_entity_poly.entity_id
_entity_poly.type
_entity_poly.pdbx_seq_one_letter_code
_entity_poly.pdbx_strand_id
1 'polypeptide(L)'
;MAITVNDRIDVRISREQKELIKYASELSGFKSLSEFIVYHVQAQAQKIIKDSNMILSSMEDKRIFLDAILNPAEPNEALKKARLNYQKFKSANGDENRTITKNT
;
A
#
# COMPACT_ATOMS: atom_id res chain seq x y z
N MET A 1 21.37 16.08 -15.73
CA MET A 1 21.92 15.56 -14.45
C MET A 1 20.82 15.64 -13.42
N ALA A 2 20.38 14.51 -12.87
CA ALA A 2 19.43 14.53 -11.76
C ALA A 2 20.13 15.13 -10.54
N ILE A 3 19.50 16.12 -9.91
CA ILE A 3 20.01 16.72 -8.67
C ILE A 3 19.82 15.64 -7.59
N THR A 4 20.89 14.97 -7.20
CA THR A 4 20.88 14.09 -6.02
C THR A 4 20.87 14.99 -4.80
N VAL A 5 19.68 15.35 -4.33
CA VAL A 5 19.52 16.02 -3.04
C VAL A 5 19.81 14.97 -1.97
N ASN A 6 21.03 15.00 -1.42
CA ASN A 6 21.41 14.12 -0.31
C ASN A 6 20.77 14.63 0.97
N ASP A 7 20.07 13.76 1.67
CA ASP A 7 19.45 14.04 2.97
C ASP A 7 20.12 13.19 4.08
N ARG A 8 19.90 13.54 5.35
CA ARG A 8 20.54 12.92 6.52
C ARG A 8 19.52 12.34 7.49
N ILE A 9 19.90 11.22 8.10
CA ILE A 9 19.17 10.59 9.20
C ILE A 9 20.02 10.75 10.46
N ASP A 10 19.55 11.59 11.40
CA ASP A 10 20.20 11.82 12.68
C ASP A 10 19.55 10.96 13.78
N VAL A 11 20.29 9.97 14.29
CA VAL A 11 19.82 9.05 15.33
C VAL A 11 20.86 8.93 16.44
N ARG A 12 20.39 9.00 17.69
CA ARG A 12 21.19 8.67 18.87
C ARG A 12 20.92 7.23 19.27
N ILE A 13 21.97 6.44 19.42
CA ILE A 13 21.91 5.04 19.87
C ILE A 13 22.84 4.83 21.06
N SER A 14 22.57 3.80 21.86
CA SER A 14 23.46 3.41 22.95
C SER A 14 24.78 2.84 22.41
N ARG A 15 25.81 2.79 23.26
CA ARG A 15 27.08 2.13 22.92
C ARG A 15 26.87 0.66 22.58
N GLU A 16 26.04 -0.04 23.37
CA GLU A 16 25.73 -1.45 23.17
C GLU A 16 25.08 -1.69 21.80
N GLN A 17 24.10 -0.87 21.42
CA GLN A 17 23.48 -0.94 20.10
C GLN A 17 24.51 -0.73 18.98
N LYS A 18 25.40 0.25 19.15
CA LYS A 18 26.45 0.52 18.15
C LYS A 18 27.38 -0.68 17.96
N GLU A 19 27.84 -1.30 19.05
CA GLU A 19 28.73 -2.46 18.97
C GLU A 19 28.03 -3.68 18.34
N LEU A 20 26.76 -3.92 18.71
CA LEU A 20 25.96 -4.99 18.12
C LEU A 20 25.80 -4.81 16.60
N ILE A 21 25.39 -3.62 16.17
CA ILE A 21 25.17 -3.31 14.74
C ILE A 21 26.50 -3.38 13.98
N LYS A 22 27.60 -2.91 14.57
CA LYS A 22 28.92 -3.00 13.97
C LYS A 22 29.36 -4.45 13.77
N TYR A 23 29.23 -5.29 14.79
CA TYR A 23 29.56 -6.70 14.68
C TYR A 23 28.71 -7.41 13.62
N ALA A 24 27.41 -7.14 13.59
CA ALA A 24 26.52 -7.66 12.54
C ALA A 24 26.93 -7.20 11.12
N SER A 25 27.37 -5.95 10.97
CA SER A 25 27.84 -5.41 9.69
C SER A 25 29.11 -6.10 9.19
N GLU A 26 30.04 -6.41 10.09
CA GLU A 26 31.29 -7.12 9.81
C GLU A 26 31.01 -8.55 9.36
N LEU A 27 30.14 -9.26 10.07
CA LEU A 27 29.71 -10.62 9.71
C LEU A 27 29.00 -10.67 8.35
N SER A 28 28.24 -9.62 8.03
CA SER A 28 27.47 -9.54 6.79
C SER A 28 28.30 -9.05 5.60
N GLY A 29 29.57 -8.67 5.81
CA GLY A 29 30.51 -8.28 4.75
C GLY A 29 30.31 -6.88 4.18
N PHE A 30 29.64 -5.98 4.90
CA PHE A 30 29.44 -4.60 4.44
C PHE A 30 30.72 -3.77 4.55
N LYS A 31 30.91 -2.83 3.63
CA LYS A 31 32.12 -1.97 3.61
C LYS A 31 32.08 -0.88 4.67
N SER A 32 30.89 -0.51 5.13
CA SER A 32 30.71 0.48 6.20
C SER A 32 29.46 0.22 7.03
N LEU A 33 29.48 0.70 8.28
CA LEU A 33 28.33 0.65 9.18
C LEU A 33 27.12 1.42 8.62
N SER A 34 27.35 2.55 7.95
CA SER A 34 26.30 3.35 7.32
C SER A 34 25.61 2.60 6.18
N GLU A 35 26.39 1.91 5.33
CA GLU A 35 25.84 1.09 4.25
C GLU A 35 24.97 -0.05 4.80
N PHE A 36 25.44 -0.74 5.85
CA PHE A 36 24.68 -1.77 6.56
C PHE A 36 23.35 -1.24 7.10
N ILE A 37 23.37 -0.09 7.79
CA ILE A 37 22.17 0.53 8.36
C ILE A 37 21.18 0.89 7.25
N VAL A 38 21.63 1.60 6.20
CA VAL A 38 20.75 2.03 5.10
C VAL A 38 20.14 0.81 4.41
N TYR A 39 20.92 -0.22 4.11
CA TYR A 39 20.44 -1.45 3.47
C TYR A 39 19.33 -2.11 4.27
N HIS A 40 19.55 -2.35 5.57
CA HIS A 40 18.57 -3.05 6.41
C HIS A 40 17.34 -2.20 6.73
N VAL A 41 17.52 -0.90 6.97
CA VAL A 41 16.39 0.02 7.19
C VAL A 41 15.53 0.11 5.93
N GLN A 42 16.13 0.20 4.74
CA GLN A 42 15.40 0.21 3.48
C GLN A 42 14.64 -1.11 3.27
N ALA A 43 15.30 -2.26 3.44
CA ALA A 43 14.66 -3.56 3.29
C ALA A 43 13.48 -3.74 4.24
N GLN A 44 13.64 -3.33 5.50
CA GLN A 44 12.57 -3.40 6.48
C GLN A 44 11.42 -2.44 6.18
N ALA A 45 11.72 -1.21 5.74
CA ALA A 45 10.70 -0.25 5.31
C ALA A 45 9.87 -0.78 4.13
N GLN A 46 10.54 -1.36 3.12
CA GLN A 46 9.85 -2.00 1.99
C GLN A 46 8.96 -3.16 2.44
N LYS A 47 9.44 -3.99 3.38
CA LYS A 47 8.66 -5.07 3.97
C LYS A 47 7.41 -4.54 4.68
N ILE A 48 7.54 -3.51 5.51
CA ILE A 48 6.41 -2.89 6.22
C ILE A 48 5.38 -2.34 5.23
N ILE A 49 5.82 -1.64 4.19
CA ILE A 49 4.93 -1.08 3.15
C ILE A 49 4.21 -2.21 2.41
N LYS A 50 4.94 -3.27 2.03
CA LYS A 50 4.36 -4.43 1.35
C LYS A 50 3.32 -5.12 2.22
N ASP A 51 3.67 -5.40 3.47
CA ASP A 51 2.80 -6.10 4.41
C ASP A 51 1.53 -5.28 4.70
N SER A 52 1.65 -3.95 4.84
CA SER A 52 0.52 -3.06 5.05
C SER A 52 -0.42 -2.96 3.85
N ASN A 53 0.09 -3.11 2.62
CA ASN A 53 -0.71 -3.00 1.40
C ASN A 53 -1.26 -4.35 0.91
N MET A 54 -0.92 -5.45 1.59
CA MET A 54 -1.33 -6.78 1.18
C MET A 54 -2.73 -7.12 1.71
N ILE A 55 -3.74 -6.93 0.86
CA ILE A 55 -5.16 -7.20 1.19
C ILE A 55 -5.41 -8.70 1.42
N LEU A 56 -4.71 -9.57 0.69
CA LEU A 56 -4.87 -11.03 0.76
C LEU A 56 -3.66 -11.66 1.45
N SER A 57 -3.53 -11.39 2.75
CA SER A 57 -2.34 -11.77 3.51
C SER A 57 -2.34 -13.25 3.89
N SER A 58 -3.48 -13.81 4.32
CA SER A 58 -3.59 -15.21 4.73
C SER A 58 -4.00 -16.12 3.58
N MET A 59 -3.76 -17.43 3.74
CA MET A 59 -4.25 -18.44 2.79
C MET A 59 -5.78 -18.50 2.76
N GLU A 60 -6.43 -18.22 3.88
CA GLU A 60 -7.88 -18.21 3.98
C GLU A 60 -8.48 -17.01 3.23
N ASP A 61 -7.89 -15.82 3.36
CA ASP A 61 -8.31 -14.62 2.61
C ASP A 61 -8.21 -14.88 1.10
N LYS A 62 -7.09 -15.49 0.66
CA LYS A 62 -6.90 -15.86 -0.75
C LYS A 62 -7.95 -16.86 -1.20
N ARG A 63 -8.26 -17.87 -0.38
CA ARG A 63 -9.28 -18.88 -0.70
C ARG A 63 -10.66 -18.23 -0.85
N ILE A 64 -11.08 -17.41 0.12
CA ILE A 64 -12.37 -16.70 0.09
C ILE A 64 -12.44 -15.78 -1.14
N PHE A 65 -11.37 -15.04 -1.41
CA PHE A 65 -11.31 -14.15 -2.56
C PHE A 65 -11.39 -14.91 -3.90
N LEU A 66 -10.63 -16.00 -4.04
CA LEU A 66 -10.66 -16.82 -5.24
C LEU A 66 -12.04 -17.46 -5.45
N ASP A 67 -12.65 -17.98 -4.38
CA ASP A 67 -13.99 -18.54 -4.41
C ASP A 67 -15.03 -17.50 -4.81
N ALA A 68 -14.93 -16.27 -4.30
CA ALA A 68 -15.82 -15.17 -4.69
C ALA A 68 -15.69 -14.78 -6.17
N ILE A 69 -14.51 -14.95 -6.79
CA ILE A 69 -14.29 -14.72 -8.23
C ILE A 69 -14.81 -15.89 -9.08
N LEU A 70 -14.50 -17.12 -8.67
CA LEU A 70 -14.81 -18.32 -9.45
C LEU A 70 -16.28 -18.72 -9.31
N ASN A 71 -16.87 -18.50 -8.14
CA ASN A 71 -18.24 -18.82 -7.76
C ASN A 71 -18.96 -17.57 -7.22
N PRO A 72 -19.23 -16.57 -8.08
CA PRO A 72 -19.83 -15.32 -7.64
C PRO A 72 -21.23 -15.56 -7.09
N ALA A 73 -21.44 -15.23 -5.81
CA ALA A 73 -22.75 -15.30 -5.18
C ALA A 73 -23.73 -14.27 -5.76
N GLU A 74 -25.02 -14.61 -5.76
CA GLU A 74 -26.04 -13.65 -6.19
C GLU A 74 -26.10 -12.43 -5.26
N PRO A 75 -26.35 -11.22 -5.80
CA PRO A 75 -26.55 -10.02 -5.00
C PRO A 75 -27.68 -10.21 -3.97
N ASN A 76 -27.42 -9.88 -2.71
CA ASN A 76 -28.47 -9.89 -1.69
C ASN A 76 -29.46 -8.72 -1.87
N GLU A 77 -30.60 -8.79 -1.16
CA GLU A 77 -31.66 -7.78 -1.26
C GLU A 77 -31.21 -6.36 -0.87
N ALA A 78 -30.28 -6.25 0.10
CA ALA A 78 -29.71 -4.97 0.48
C ALA A 78 -28.89 -4.32 -0.65
N LEU A 79 -28.08 -5.11 -1.37
CA LEU A 79 -27.27 -4.66 -2.50
C LEU A 79 -28.15 -4.31 -3.70
N LYS A 80 -29.20 -5.11 -3.96
CA LYS A 80 -30.22 -4.79 -4.98
C LYS A 80 -30.90 -3.46 -4.68
N LYS A 81 -31.31 -3.21 -3.43
CA LYS A 81 -31.91 -1.94 -2.98
C LYS A 81 -30.94 -0.76 -3.10
N ALA A 82 -29.68 -0.93 -2.69
CA ALA A 82 -28.65 0.10 -2.82
C ALA A 82 -28.44 0.51 -4.29
N ARG A 83 -28.42 -0.46 -5.21
CA ARG A 83 -28.36 -0.20 -6.66
C ARG A 83 -29.55 0.62 -7.14
N LEU A 84 -30.78 0.28 -6.72
CA LEU A 84 -31.98 1.05 -7.09
C LEU A 84 -31.93 2.48 -6.56
N ASN A 85 -31.47 2.67 -5.32
CA ASN A 85 -31.29 4.00 -4.73
C ASN A 85 -30.27 4.83 -5.50
N TYR A 86 -29.13 4.22 -5.89
CA TYR A 86 -28.13 4.89 -6.71
C TYR A 86 -28.68 5.26 -8.09
N GLN A 87 -29.47 4.39 -8.74
CA GLN A 87 -30.11 4.72 -10.01
C GLN A 87 -31.08 5.90 -9.87
N LYS A 88 -31.90 5.93 -8.82
CA LYS A 88 -32.78 7.07 -8.53
C LYS A 88 -32.00 8.35 -8.29
N PHE A 89 -30.91 8.29 -7.51
CA PHE A 89 -30.02 9.43 -7.29
C PHE A 89 -29.42 9.93 -8.60
N LYS A 90 -28.91 9.01 -9.44
CA LYS A 90 -28.34 9.35 -10.75
C LYS A 90 -29.38 9.96 -11.69
N SER A 91 -30.61 9.45 -11.72
CA SER A 91 -31.69 10.02 -12.54
C SER A 91 -32.17 11.37 -12.03
N ALA A 92 -32.21 11.59 -10.71
CA ALA A 92 -32.59 12.87 -10.11
C ALA A 92 -31.51 13.97 -10.30
N ASN A 93 -30.24 13.60 -10.47
CA ASN A 93 -29.11 14.53 -10.66
C ASN A 93 -28.51 14.47 -12.10
N GLY A 94 -29.14 13.73 -13.01
CA GLY A 94 -28.57 13.33 -14.30
C GLY A 94 -29.02 14.16 -15.51
N ASP A 95 -29.92 15.13 -15.33
CA ASP A 95 -30.47 15.94 -16.43
C ASP A 95 -29.89 17.36 -16.54
N GLU A 96 -29.03 17.81 -15.63
CA GLU A 96 -28.42 19.17 -15.71
C GLU A 96 -27.15 19.25 -16.57
N ASN A 97 -26.48 18.13 -16.87
CA ASN A 97 -25.20 18.14 -17.61
C ASN A 97 -25.29 17.79 -19.11
N ARG A 98 -26.49 17.61 -19.68
CA ARG A 98 -26.67 17.32 -21.12
C ARG A 98 -27.02 18.52 -22.01
N THR A 99 -27.40 19.67 -21.44
CA THR A 99 -27.85 20.83 -22.22
C THR A 99 -26.71 21.77 -22.64
N ILE A 100 -25.48 21.59 -22.13
CA ILE A 100 -24.37 22.54 -22.32
C ILE A 100 -23.53 22.26 -23.59
N THR A 101 -23.86 21.27 -24.42
CA THR A 101 -23.08 20.90 -25.63
C THR A 101 -23.83 21.07 -26.96
N LYS A 102 -24.87 21.91 -27.03
CA LYS A 102 -25.57 22.23 -28.29
C LYS A 102 -25.69 23.72 -28.62
N ASN A 103 -24.78 24.56 -28.14
CA ASN A 103 -24.63 25.92 -28.66
C ASN A 103 -23.17 26.35 -28.55
N THR A 104 -22.38 26.09 -29.59
CA THR A 104 -21.53 27.05 -30.32
C THR A 104 -20.99 26.32 -31.56
#